data_AF-A0AA96QWX5-F1
#
_entry.id   AF-A0AA96QWX5-F1
#
_cell.length_a   1.000
_cell.length_b   1.000
_cell.length_c   1.000
_cell.angle_alpha   90.00
_cell.angle_beta   90.00
_cell.angle_gamma   90.00
#
_symmetry.space_group_name_H-M   'P 1'
#
loop_
_entity.id
_entity.type
_entity.pdbx_description
1 polymer ?
#
loop_
_entity_poly.entity_id
_entity_poly.type
_entity_poly.pdbx_seq_one_letter_code
_entity_poly.pdbx_strand_id
1 'polypeptide(L)'
;MTTIGVVINPVAGMGGRVGLHGTDGAALAAAVRRGATPVAPHRARRALDRLHALAPDVRIVTVGGPMGTDHLPGSGWSAEVLPGNPGPTTAADTRAAVRAMTAAGVGLVLFVGGDGTARDVAGVVGTGVPVLGVPSGVKMHSGVFATGPEVAGATAARFAADPARIGTVDAEVVDLDGSSPRLFGVARVPRVRNALQGAKTVHPGDGDLAGLGREVAKGAPAGRLLLLGPGITVAHVSAALGVPATPLGVDVVLDGEVLAADADEATLLALLADHPRATLVLGVVGGQGFLLGRGNQQISADVLAAVGPDNIEILAAPGKIAALDPPVLRVDLGDERAAVPVAGYHRVRTGQGRSTVLRVVAQQ
;
A
#
# COMPACT_ATOMS: atom_id res chain seq x y z
N MET A 1 25.48 -0.81 -17.80
CA MET A 1 24.08 -0.91 -17.35
C MET A 1 23.94 -2.10 -16.44
N THR A 2 23.26 -1.93 -15.32
CA THR A 2 23.00 -2.99 -14.34
C THR A 2 21.88 -3.91 -14.85
N THR A 3 22.08 -5.22 -14.76
CA THR A 3 21.02 -6.22 -15.01
C THR A 3 20.02 -6.22 -13.86
N ILE A 4 18.71 -6.21 -14.17
CA ILE A 4 17.64 -6.22 -13.19
C ILE A 4 17.00 -7.61 -13.12
N GLY A 5 16.95 -8.21 -11.93
CA GLY A 5 16.15 -9.39 -11.63
C GLY A 5 14.70 -8.98 -11.36
N VAL A 6 13.72 -9.60 -12.03
CA VAL A 6 12.29 -9.30 -11.86
C VAL A 6 11.55 -10.53 -11.35
N VAL A 7 10.87 -10.40 -10.20
CA VAL A 7 10.04 -11.46 -9.61
C VAL A 7 8.69 -10.92 -9.12
N ILE A 8 7.61 -11.61 -9.46
CA ILE A 8 6.24 -11.25 -9.10
C ILE A 8 5.71 -12.33 -8.16
N ASN A 9 5.12 -11.93 -7.03
CA ASN A 9 4.22 -12.81 -6.28
C ASN A 9 2.80 -12.64 -6.84
N PRO A 10 2.29 -13.57 -7.68
CA PRO A 10 1.06 -13.38 -8.45
C PRO A 10 -0.19 -13.27 -7.57
N VAL A 11 -0.16 -13.80 -6.35
CA VAL A 11 -1.30 -13.78 -5.42
C VAL A 11 -1.27 -12.61 -4.44
N ALA A 12 -0.23 -11.77 -4.49
CA ALA A 12 -0.13 -10.62 -3.59
C ALA A 12 -1.22 -9.57 -3.86
N GLY A 13 -1.78 -9.05 -2.77
CA GLY A 13 -2.80 -7.99 -2.80
C GLY A 13 -4.25 -8.46 -2.83
N MET A 14 -4.50 -9.77 -2.93
CA MET A 14 -5.87 -10.31 -2.98
C MET A 14 -6.66 -10.10 -1.67
N GLY A 15 -6.00 -9.90 -0.53
CA GLY A 15 -6.69 -9.79 0.76
C GLY A 15 -7.43 -8.46 0.98
N GLY A 16 -6.98 -7.37 0.35
CA GLY A 16 -7.35 -6.02 0.79
C GLY A 16 -8.85 -5.69 0.69
N ARG A 17 -9.44 -5.86 -0.49
CA ARG A 17 -10.87 -5.54 -0.72
C ARG A 17 -11.83 -6.40 0.10
N VAL A 18 -11.42 -7.65 0.35
CA VAL A 18 -12.22 -8.67 1.05
C VAL A 18 -12.00 -8.66 2.57
N GLY A 19 -11.41 -7.59 3.11
CA GLY A 19 -11.18 -7.41 4.54
C GLY A 19 -10.16 -8.38 5.15
N LEU A 20 -9.27 -8.97 4.33
CA LEU A 20 -8.20 -9.84 4.81
C LEU A 20 -6.89 -9.06 4.84
N HIS A 21 -6.21 -9.08 5.98
CA HIS A 21 -4.98 -8.30 6.21
C HIS A 21 -3.72 -8.92 5.58
N GLY A 22 -3.88 -10.01 4.82
CA GLY A 22 -2.83 -10.75 4.11
C GLY A 22 -3.40 -11.90 3.29
N THR A 23 -2.55 -12.59 2.52
CA THR A 23 -2.93 -13.72 1.65
C THR A 23 -2.12 -14.97 1.93
N ASP A 24 -1.50 -15.08 3.11
CA ASP A 24 -0.62 -16.19 3.44
C ASP A 24 -1.43 -17.42 3.90
N GLY A 25 -1.01 -18.62 3.45
CA GLY A 25 -1.61 -19.89 3.84
C GLY A 25 -3.11 -19.98 3.58
N ALA A 26 -3.89 -20.26 4.64
CA ALA A 26 -5.35 -20.41 4.56
C ALA A 26 -6.08 -19.12 4.13
N ALA A 27 -5.46 -17.95 4.30
CA ALA A 27 -6.03 -16.68 3.92
C ALA A 27 -6.22 -16.54 2.40
N LEU A 28 -5.36 -17.19 1.59
CA LEU A 28 -5.54 -17.20 0.13
C LEU A 28 -6.84 -17.87 -0.28
N ALA A 29 -7.14 -19.04 0.29
CA ALA A 29 -8.38 -19.76 -0.01
C ALA A 29 -9.62 -18.96 0.44
N ALA A 30 -9.53 -18.26 1.59
CA ALA A 30 -10.58 -17.37 2.04
C ALA A 30 -10.77 -16.17 1.10
N ALA A 31 -9.69 -15.54 0.63
CA ALA A 31 -9.74 -14.43 -0.30
C ALA A 31 -10.44 -14.83 -1.61
N VAL A 32 -10.05 -15.97 -2.18
CA VAL A 32 -10.68 -16.52 -3.39
C VAL A 32 -12.18 -16.78 -3.19
N ARG A 33 -12.57 -17.39 -2.06
CA ARG A 33 -14.00 -17.61 -1.74
C ARG A 33 -14.79 -16.30 -1.60
N ARG A 34 -14.15 -15.22 -1.16
CA ARG A 34 -14.74 -13.88 -1.05
C ARG A 34 -14.67 -13.08 -2.38
N GLY A 35 -14.27 -13.71 -3.49
CA GLY A 35 -14.24 -13.08 -4.81
C GLY A 35 -13.02 -12.20 -5.06
N ALA A 36 -11.95 -12.33 -4.28
CA ALA A 36 -10.75 -11.53 -4.48
C ALA A 36 -10.08 -11.77 -5.85
N THR A 37 -9.61 -10.69 -6.47
CA THR A 37 -8.85 -10.72 -7.73
C THR A 37 -7.38 -10.37 -7.51
N PRO A 38 -6.43 -11.00 -8.24
CA PRO A 38 -5.00 -10.64 -8.16
C PRO A 38 -4.72 -9.17 -8.49
N VAL A 39 -3.96 -8.48 -7.64
CA VAL A 39 -3.56 -7.07 -7.83
C VAL A 39 -2.13 -6.96 -8.37
N ALA A 40 -1.25 -7.86 -7.94
CA ALA A 40 0.17 -7.84 -8.29
C ALA A 40 0.47 -7.86 -9.80
N PRO A 41 -0.18 -8.71 -10.64
CA PRO A 41 0.08 -8.75 -12.08
C PRO A 41 -0.02 -7.40 -12.76
N HIS A 42 -1.06 -6.64 -12.40
CA HIS A 42 -1.31 -5.35 -13.01
C HIS A 42 -0.29 -4.29 -12.57
N ARG A 43 0.03 -4.25 -11.28
CA ARG A 43 1.06 -3.35 -10.76
C ARG A 43 2.45 -3.68 -11.31
N ALA A 44 2.74 -4.97 -11.54
CA ALA A 44 3.95 -5.39 -12.22
C ALA A 44 4.06 -4.76 -13.61
N ARG A 45 3.01 -4.87 -14.43
CA ARG A 45 2.97 -4.30 -15.79
C ARG A 45 3.24 -2.79 -15.78
N ARG A 46 2.53 -2.04 -14.94
CA ARG A 46 2.74 -0.58 -14.82
C ARG A 46 4.18 -0.19 -14.47
N ALA A 47 4.80 -0.92 -13.53
CA ALA A 47 6.20 -0.70 -13.18
C ALA A 47 7.15 -1.06 -14.34
N LEU A 48 6.91 -2.17 -15.01
CA LEU A 48 7.70 -2.66 -16.13
C LEU A 48 7.56 -1.76 -17.36
N ASP A 49 6.37 -1.32 -17.73
CA ASP A 49 6.12 -0.36 -18.82
C ASP A 49 6.89 0.93 -18.58
N ARG A 50 6.86 1.44 -17.34
CA ARG A 50 7.61 2.66 -16.99
C ARG A 50 9.11 2.46 -17.02
N LEU A 51 9.60 1.30 -16.59
CA LEU A 51 11.01 0.92 -16.70
C LEU A 51 11.44 0.84 -18.16
N HIS A 52 10.68 0.15 -19.01
CA HIS A 52 10.98 -0.01 -20.43
C HIS A 52 11.02 1.35 -21.15
N ALA A 53 10.03 2.20 -20.91
CA ALA A 53 9.95 3.52 -21.53
C ALA A 53 11.15 4.43 -21.22
N LEU A 54 11.80 4.23 -20.07
CA LEU A 54 12.93 5.03 -19.61
C LEU A 54 14.30 4.37 -19.86
N ALA A 55 14.34 3.05 -19.96
CA ALA A 55 15.54 2.26 -20.15
C ALA A 55 15.24 1.03 -21.04
N PRO A 56 14.98 1.21 -22.34
CA PRO A 56 14.56 0.14 -23.24
C PRO A 56 15.63 -0.96 -23.40
N ASP A 57 16.91 -0.61 -23.29
CA ASP A 57 18.04 -1.52 -23.45
C ASP A 57 18.44 -2.24 -22.15
N VAL A 58 17.68 -2.08 -21.06
CA VAL A 58 18.01 -2.71 -19.79
C VAL A 58 17.87 -4.23 -19.91
N ARG A 59 18.88 -4.97 -19.45
CA ARG A 59 18.82 -6.43 -19.38
C ARG A 59 17.98 -6.87 -18.20
N ILE A 60 17.02 -7.75 -18.46
CA ILE A 60 16.19 -8.39 -17.46
C ILE A 60 16.61 -9.85 -17.26
N VAL A 61 16.58 -10.30 -16.01
CA VAL A 61 16.57 -11.72 -15.67
C VAL A 61 15.27 -11.98 -14.94
N THR A 62 14.49 -12.97 -15.36
CA THR A 62 13.23 -13.35 -14.71
C THR A 62 13.04 -14.86 -14.71
N VAL A 63 11.92 -15.34 -14.16
CA VAL A 63 11.54 -16.76 -14.18
C VAL A 63 10.35 -17.00 -15.11
N GLY A 64 10.22 -18.21 -15.64
CA GLY A 64 9.07 -18.61 -16.45
C GLY A 64 7.74 -18.58 -15.68
N GLY A 65 6.66 -18.25 -16.40
CA GLY A 65 5.27 -18.34 -15.93
C GLY A 65 4.81 -17.15 -15.06
N PRO A 66 3.88 -17.39 -14.11
CA PRO A 66 3.14 -16.33 -13.43
C PRO A 66 3.97 -15.48 -12.47
N MET A 67 5.22 -15.88 -12.18
CA MET A 67 6.16 -15.11 -11.35
C MET A 67 7.08 -14.21 -12.15
N GLY A 68 7.02 -14.24 -13.48
CA GLY A 68 7.94 -13.49 -14.34
C GLY A 68 7.39 -13.23 -15.74
N THR A 69 7.63 -14.15 -16.67
CA THR A 69 7.40 -13.93 -18.11
C THR A 69 5.98 -13.51 -18.49
N ASP A 70 4.96 -13.92 -17.74
CA ASP A 70 3.55 -13.59 -18.04
C ASP A 70 3.24 -12.09 -17.89
N HIS A 71 4.14 -11.32 -17.25
CA HIS A 71 3.98 -9.89 -16.98
C HIS A 71 4.96 -9.01 -17.74
N LEU A 72 5.93 -9.58 -18.45
CA LEU A 72 6.79 -8.80 -19.32
C LEU A 72 5.94 -8.31 -20.51
N PRO A 73 5.96 -7.00 -20.81
CA PRO A 73 5.44 -6.49 -22.08
C PRO A 73 6.06 -7.29 -23.23
N GLY A 74 5.31 -7.51 -24.32
CA GLY A 74 5.76 -8.30 -25.48
C GLY A 74 7.03 -7.77 -26.17
N SER A 75 7.34 -8.28 -27.37
CA SER A 75 8.56 -8.03 -28.17
C SER A 75 9.20 -6.65 -27.93
N GLY A 76 10.26 -6.59 -27.13
CA GLY A 76 10.90 -5.33 -26.73
C GLY A 76 11.96 -5.47 -25.63
N TRP A 77 11.86 -6.51 -24.79
CA TRP A 77 12.84 -6.75 -23.72
C TRP A 77 13.95 -7.73 -24.12
N SER A 78 15.18 -7.41 -23.69
CA SER A 78 16.26 -8.40 -23.59
C SER A 78 16.15 -9.12 -22.24
N ALA A 79 15.38 -10.21 -22.20
CA ALA A 79 15.17 -10.99 -20.98
C ALA A 79 15.84 -12.38 -21.04
N GLU A 80 16.64 -12.69 -20.02
CA GLU A 80 17.05 -14.07 -19.71
C GLU A 80 15.96 -14.71 -18.84
N VAL A 81 15.46 -15.87 -19.27
CA VAL A 81 14.38 -16.59 -18.57
C VAL A 81 14.96 -17.82 -17.88
N LEU A 82 14.95 -17.77 -16.55
CA LEU A 82 15.32 -18.88 -15.67
C LEU A 82 14.13 -19.84 -15.47
N PRO A 83 14.37 -21.09 -15.05
CA PRO A 83 13.30 -22.02 -14.71
C PRO A 83 12.34 -21.44 -13.66
N GLY A 84 11.04 -21.55 -13.91
CA GLY A 84 9.99 -21.05 -13.02
C GLY A 84 8.91 -22.11 -12.76
N ASN A 85 8.04 -21.84 -11.79
CA ASN A 85 6.89 -22.67 -11.47
C ASN A 85 5.66 -22.19 -12.29
N PRO A 86 5.13 -22.99 -13.23
CA PRO A 86 3.98 -22.59 -14.05
C PRO A 86 2.63 -22.72 -13.32
N GLY A 87 2.59 -23.31 -12.12
CA GLY A 87 1.39 -23.55 -11.34
C GLY A 87 1.19 -22.59 -10.17
N PRO A 88 0.36 -22.96 -9.18
CA PRO A 88 0.22 -22.20 -7.93
C PRO A 88 1.56 -22.02 -7.22
N THR A 89 1.84 -20.78 -6.81
CA THR A 89 3.14 -20.36 -6.28
C THR A 89 3.10 -20.18 -4.77
N THR A 90 4.25 -20.37 -4.12
CA THR A 90 4.45 -20.24 -2.68
C THR A 90 5.59 -19.28 -2.36
N ALA A 91 5.75 -18.97 -1.07
CA ALA A 91 6.92 -18.28 -0.54
C ALA A 91 8.24 -18.99 -0.90
N ALA A 92 8.24 -20.32 -0.99
CA ALA A 92 9.43 -21.09 -1.36
C ALA A 92 9.83 -20.85 -2.83
N ASP A 93 8.85 -20.73 -3.73
CA ASP A 93 9.07 -20.39 -5.14
C ASP A 93 9.67 -18.98 -5.27
N THR A 94 9.17 -18.01 -4.50
CA THR A 94 9.74 -16.65 -4.45
C THR A 94 11.21 -16.69 -4.06
N ARG A 95 11.53 -17.41 -2.96
CA ARG A 95 12.92 -17.54 -2.51
C ARG A 95 13.80 -18.26 -3.54
N ALA A 96 13.28 -19.27 -4.24
CA ALA A 96 14.00 -19.99 -5.27
C ALA A 96 14.32 -19.10 -6.48
N ALA A 97 13.32 -18.34 -6.95
CA ALA A 97 13.48 -17.39 -8.05
C ALA A 97 14.55 -16.33 -7.73
N VAL A 98 14.48 -15.73 -6.54
CA VAL A 98 15.45 -14.71 -6.09
C VAL A 98 16.86 -15.30 -5.96
N ARG A 99 17.01 -16.52 -5.43
CA ARG A 99 18.32 -17.20 -5.39
C ARG A 99 18.89 -17.41 -6.78
N ALA A 100 18.08 -17.86 -7.73
CA ALA A 100 18.50 -18.11 -9.10
C ALA A 100 18.95 -16.81 -9.79
N MET A 101 18.18 -15.72 -9.64
CA MET A 101 18.56 -14.39 -10.16
C MET A 101 19.87 -13.87 -9.52
N THR A 102 20.02 -14.07 -8.21
CA THR A 102 21.25 -13.66 -7.49
C THR A 102 22.46 -14.43 -7.99
N ALA A 103 22.32 -15.74 -8.23
CA ALA A 103 23.38 -16.57 -8.83
C ALA A 103 23.70 -16.16 -10.27
N ALA A 104 22.71 -15.66 -11.03
CA ALA A 104 22.91 -15.07 -12.36
C ALA A 104 23.55 -13.67 -12.33
N GLY A 105 23.87 -13.12 -11.16
CA GLY A 105 24.62 -11.86 -11.03
C GLY A 105 23.80 -10.60 -11.29
N VAL A 106 22.48 -10.60 -11.03
CA VAL A 106 21.68 -9.38 -11.10
C VAL A 106 22.19 -8.33 -10.11
N GLY A 107 22.17 -7.06 -10.51
CA GLY A 107 22.63 -5.96 -9.64
C GLY A 107 21.50 -5.21 -8.94
N LEU A 108 20.24 -5.54 -9.22
CA LEU A 108 19.05 -5.07 -8.53
C LEU A 108 17.96 -6.14 -8.64
N VAL A 109 17.24 -6.44 -7.55
CA VAL A 109 16.03 -7.25 -7.58
C VAL A 109 14.81 -6.33 -7.48
N LEU A 110 14.05 -6.21 -8.56
CA LEU A 110 12.74 -5.58 -8.60
C LEU A 110 11.68 -6.65 -8.31
N PHE A 111 11.01 -6.56 -7.16
CA PHE A 111 9.99 -7.53 -6.77
C PHE A 111 8.61 -6.90 -6.68
N VAL A 112 7.55 -7.66 -6.94
CA VAL A 112 6.16 -7.19 -6.81
C VAL A 112 5.46 -8.01 -5.73
N GLY A 113 5.00 -7.36 -4.67
CA GLY A 113 4.45 -8.09 -3.52
C GLY A 113 4.02 -7.23 -2.33
N GLY A 114 3.73 -7.93 -1.24
CA GLY A 114 3.49 -7.36 0.08
C GLY A 114 4.68 -7.51 1.04
N ASP A 115 4.55 -7.10 2.30
CA ASP A 115 5.61 -7.25 3.32
C ASP A 115 6.08 -8.71 3.47
N GLY A 116 5.19 -9.70 3.40
CA GLY A 116 5.58 -11.12 3.39
C GLY A 116 6.49 -11.48 2.21
N THR A 117 6.26 -10.88 1.03
CA THR A 117 7.16 -11.02 -0.13
C THR A 117 8.48 -10.28 0.08
N ALA A 118 8.45 -9.08 0.68
CA ALA A 118 9.68 -8.35 1.04
C ALA A 118 10.54 -9.16 2.00
N ARG A 119 9.92 -9.82 3.00
CA ARG A 119 10.56 -10.76 3.92
C ARG A 119 11.23 -11.92 3.18
N ASP A 120 10.50 -12.57 2.28
CA ASP A 120 11.02 -13.70 1.50
C ASP A 120 12.22 -13.29 0.63
N VAL A 121 12.14 -12.13 -0.04
CA VAL A 121 13.23 -11.59 -0.85
C VAL A 121 14.42 -11.22 0.03
N ALA A 122 14.21 -10.46 1.11
CA ALA A 122 15.26 -10.01 2.01
C ALA A 122 15.96 -11.17 2.73
N GLY A 123 15.22 -12.22 3.10
CA GLY A 123 15.78 -13.42 3.70
C GLY A 123 16.72 -14.20 2.76
N VAL A 124 16.64 -13.96 1.45
CA VAL A 124 17.57 -14.52 0.46
C VAL A 124 18.73 -13.57 0.17
N VAL A 125 18.45 -12.30 -0.11
CA VAL A 125 19.50 -11.36 -0.56
C VAL A 125 20.33 -10.77 0.58
N GLY A 126 19.78 -10.74 1.80
CA GLY A 126 20.31 -9.95 2.91
C GLY A 126 20.65 -8.52 2.49
N THR A 127 21.90 -8.12 2.69
CA THR A 127 22.45 -6.86 2.19
C THR A 127 23.33 -7.04 0.93
N GLY A 128 23.35 -8.24 0.33
CA GLY A 128 24.20 -8.57 -0.82
C GLY A 128 23.80 -7.89 -2.12
N VAL A 129 22.53 -8.03 -2.53
CA VAL A 129 21.98 -7.39 -3.75
C VAL A 129 20.90 -6.39 -3.32
N PRO A 130 20.90 -5.15 -3.85
CA PRO A 130 19.84 -4.21 -3.51
C PRO A 130 18.50 -4.66 -4.08
N VAL A 131 17.42 -4.27 -3.40
CA VAL A 131 16.05 -4.63 -3.73
C VAL A 131 15.20 -3.38 -3.91
N LEU A 132 14.15 -3.50 -4.70
CA LEU A 132 13.13 -2.48 -4.83
C LEU A 132 11.75 -3.15 -4.95
N GLY A 133 10.85 -2.80 -4.04
CA GLY A 133 9.50 -3.35 -4.02
C GLY A 133 8.52 -2.51 -4.82
N VAL A 134 7.79 -3.14 -5.74
CA VAL A 134 6.54 -2.64 -6.30
C VAL A 134 5.42 -3.05 -5.34
N PRO A 135 4.75 -2.09 -4.70
CA PRO A 135 3.80 -2.41 -3.65
C PRO A 135 2.50 -2.97 -4.23
N SER A 136 2.11 -4.18 -3.85
CA SER A 136 0.82 -4.78 -4.20
C SER A 136 0.00 -5.24 -2.99
N GLY A 137 0.57 -5.28 -1.79
CA GLY A 137 -0.10 -5.77 -0.59
C GLY A 137 -0.97 -4.75 0.16
N VAL A 138 -1.67 -5.27 1.17
CA VAL A 138 -2.68 -4.54 1.95
C VAL A 138 -2.04 -3.43 2.80
N LYS A 139 -0.99 -3.75 3.57
CA LYS A 139 -0.28 -2.81 4.45
C LYS A 139 1.21 -3.00 4.28
N MET A 140 1.88 -2.00 3.73
CA MET A 140 3.32 -2.02 3.49
C MET A 140 3.99 -1.24 4.63
N HIS A 141 4.81 -1.90 5.41
CA HIS A 141 5.56 -1.34 6.52
C HIS A 141 7.06 -1.29 6.23
N SER A 142 7.53 -2.21 5.40
CA SER A 142 8.94 -2.27 5.02
C SER A 142 9.36 -1.05 4.23
N GLY A 143 10.56 -0.53 4.52
CA GLY A 143 11.15 0.62 3.85
C GLY A 143 11.66 0.34 2.43
N VAL A 144 11.39 -0.84 1.90
CA VAL A 144 11.89 -1.32 0.60
C VAL A 144 10.93 -1.05 -0.56
N PHE A 145 9.70 -0.65 -0.27
CA PHE A 145 8.70 -0.40 -1.31
C PHE A 145 8.82 1.00 -1.89
N ALA A 146 8.65 1.11 -3.20
CA ALA A 146 8.40 2.40 -3.81
C ALA A 146 7.01 2.95 -3.40
N THR A 147 6.80 4.25 -3.56
CA THR A 147 5.49 4.88 -3.31
C THR A 147 4.42 4.46 -4.33
N GLY A 148 4.81 3.93 -5.49
CA GLY A 148 3.90 3.38 -6.49
C GLY A 148 4.63 2.61 -7.59
N PRO A 149 3.90 1.87 -8.46
CA PRO A 149 4.49 1.10 -9.54
C PRO A 149 5.36 1.92 -10.51
N GLU A 150 4.88 3.08 -10.94
CA GLU A 150 5.58 3.95 -11.89
C GLU A 150 6.84 4.53 -11.27
N VAL A 151 6.78 4.88 -9.98
CA VAL A 151 7.94 5.34 -9.21
C VAL A 151 8.97 4.22 -9.07
N ALA A 152 8.53 2.97 -8.86
CA ALA A 152 9.42 1.81 -8.82
C ALA A 152 10.12 1.62 -10.18
N GLY A 153 9.36 1.62 -11.28
CA GLY A 153 9.90 1.48 -12.63
C GLY A 153 10.92 2.58 -12.98
N ALA A 154 10.59 3.84 -12.68
CA ALA A 154 11.48 4.97 -12.91
C ALA A 154 12.74 4.91 -12.01
N THR A 155 12.60 4.45 -10.77
CA THR A 155 13.73 4.27 -9.84
C THR A 155 14.65 3.15 -10.32
N ALA A 156 14.09 2.03 -10.74
CA ALA A 156 14.84 0.91 -11.31
C ALA A 156 15.61 1.34 -12.57
N ALA A 157 14.98 2.11 -13.47
CA ALA A 157 15.61 2.63 -14.69
C ALA A 157 16.84 3.51 -14.36
N ARG A 158 16.66 4.46 -13.43
CA ARG A 158 17.74 5.35 -12.98
C ARG A 158 18.88 4.60 -12.31
N PHE A 159 18.56 3.61 -11.47
CA PHE A 159 19.56 2.78 -10.82
C PHE A 159 20.33 1.91 -11.81
N ALA A 160 19.65 1.36 -12.83
CA ALA A 160 20.30 0.55 -13.85
C ALA A 160 21.22 1.34 -14.78
N ALA A 161 20.92 2.62 -15.00
CA ALA A 161 21.76 3.53 -15.77
C ALA A 161 23.05 3.89 -15.03
N ASP A 162 22.97 4.26 -13.75
CA ASP A 162 24.12 4.73 -12.97
C ASP A 162 23.99 4.37 -11.46
N PRO A 163 24.30 3.12 -11.08
CA PRO A 163 24.14 2.66 -9.70
C PRO A 163 25.09 3.38 -8.74
N ALA A 164 26.27 3.81 -9.21
CA ALA A 164 27.26 4.52 -8.39
C ALA A 164 26.75 5.91 -7.97
N ARG A 165 26.12 6.64 -8.90
CA ARG A 165 25.52 7.94 -8.61
C ARG A 165 24.30 7.86 -7.70
N ILE A 166 23.43 6.87 -7.92
CA ILE A 166 22.24 6.70 -7.08
C ILE A 166 22.66 6.24 -5.68
N GLY A 167 23.56 5.26 -5.60
CA GLY A 167 23.97 4.62 -4.37
C GLY A 167 22.83 3.82 -3.72
N THR A 168 23.13 3.19 -2.59
CA THR A 168 22.16 2.43 -1.81
C THR A 168 22.17 2.85 -0.35
N VAL A 169 21.07 2.57 0.34
CA VAL A 169 20.94 2.74 1.79
C VAL A 169 20.29 1.49 2.37
N ASP A 170 20.51 1.22 3.65
CA ASP A 170 19.81 0.15 4.34
C ASP A 170 18.40 0.60 4.69
N ALA A 171 17.44 -0.28 4.46
CA ALA A 171 16.04 -0.10 4.83
C ALA A 171 15.54 -1.29 5.62
N GLU A 172 14.69 -1.01 6.60
CA GLU A 172 14.07 -2.02 7.44
C GLU A 172 13.05 -2.85 6.65
N VAL A 173 13.11 -4.16 6.85
CA VAL A 173 12.10 -5.11 6.37
C VAL A 173 11.32 -5.56 7.59
N VAL A 174 10.01 -5.33 7.53
CA VAL A 174 9.08 -5.56 8.63
C VAL A 174 8.20 -6.75 8.28
N ASP A 175 8.00 -7.64 9.25
CA ASP A 175 7.02 -8.72 9.18
C ASP A 175 5.86 -8.42 10.15
N LEU A 176 4.65 -8.88 9.80
CA LEU A 176 3.48 -8.73 10.66
C LEU A 176 3.28 -10.04 11.43
N ASP A 177 3.51 -10.00 12.75
CA ASP A 177 3.13 -11.07 13.68
C ASP A 177 1.69 -10.79 14.15
N GLY A 178 0.72 -11.35 13.42
CA GLY A 178 -0.68 -10.97 13.55
C GLY A 178 -0.90 -9.52 13.12
N SER A 179 -1.30 -8.64 14.04
CA SER A 179 -1.48 -7.20 13.78
C SER A 179 -0.28 -6.33 14.18
N SER A 180 0.80 -6.92 14.70
CA SER A 180 1.92 -6.19 15.28
C SER A 180 3.15 -6.21 14.36
N PRO A 181 3.66 -5.05 13.92
CA PRO A 181 4.87 -4.98 13.11
C PRO A 181 6.09 -5.35 13.95
N ARG A 182 6.89 -6.29 13.45
CA ARG A 182 8.20 -6.67 14.01
C ARG A 182 9.28 -6.50 12.96
N LEU A 183 10.43 -5.97 13.36
CA LEU A 183 11.61 -5.92 12.49
C LEU A 183 12.02 -7.36 12.16
N PHE A 184 12.04 -7.70 10.88
CA PHE A 184 12.55 -8.97 10.38
C PHE A 184 14.05 -8.88 10.07
N GLY A 185 14.48 -7.78 9.44
CA GLY A 185 15.86 -7.57 9.05
C GLY A 185 16.05 -6.29 8.27
N VAL A 186 17.16 -6.20 7.55
CA VAL A 186 17.51 -5.05 6.71
C VAL A 186 17.86 -5.50 5.29
N ALA A 187 17.52 -4.68 4.30
CA ALA A 187 17.90 -4.88 2.91
C ALA A 187 18.41 -3.56 2.32
N ARG A 188 19.33 -3.66 1.34
CA ARG A 188 19.80 -2.46 0.61
C ARG A 188 18.78 -2.04 -0.42
N VAL A 189 18.55 -0.74 -0.55
CA VAL A 189 17.59 -0.16 -1.50
C VAL A 189 18.21 1.02 -2.25
N PRO A 190 17.79 1.33 -3.49
CA PRO A 190 18.27 2.52 -4.20
C PRO A 190 17.97 3.81 -3.43
N ARG A 191 18.98 4.66 -3.23
CA ARG A 191 18.82 5.91 -2.47
C ARG A 191 18.17 7.02 -3.31
N VAL A 192 16.85 6.96 -3.44
CA VAL A 192 16.08 7.97 -4.19
C VAL A 192 15.14 8.71 -3.26
N ARG A 193 15.34 10.04 -3.13
CA ARG A 193 14.47 10.92 -2.32
C ARG A 193 13.02 10.79 -2.76
N ASN A 194 12.12 10.63 -1.79
CA ASN A 194 10.66 10.59 -1.96
C ASN A 194 10.16 9.46 -2.88
N ALA A 195 11.02 8.49 -3.21
CA ALA A 195 10.64 7.33 -4.03
C ALA A 195 10.26 6.12 -3.18
N LEU A 196 10.89 5.96 -2.01
CA LEU A 196 10.70 4.83 -1.11
C LEU A 196 9.74 5.14 0.03
N GLN A 197 9.17 4.08 0.57
CA GLN A 197 8.31 4.11 1.74
C GLN A 197 9.14 4.38 3.00
N GLY A 198 8.83 5.48 3.69
CA GLY A 198 9.41 5.75 5.00
C GLY A 198 8.78 4.83 6.06
N ALA A 199 9.58 4.43 7.05
CA ALA A 199 9.06 3.76 8.25
C ALA A 199 8.06 4.68 8.96
N LYS A 200 7.03 4.08 9.58
CA LYS A 200 6.02 4.81 10.36
C LYS A 200 6.70 5.49 11.55
N THR A 201 6.98 6.78 11.41
CA THR A 201 7.61 7.60 12.45
C THR A 201 6.56 8.11 13.41
N VAL A 202 6.78 7.87 14.71
CA VAL A 202 6.01 8.50 15.80
C VAL A 202 6.66 9.84 16.06
N HIS A 203 5.96 10.94 15.79
CA HIS A 203 6.51 12.28 16.00
C HIS A 203 6.20 12.76 17.42
N PRO A 204 7.19 13.25 18.19
CA PRO A 204 6.94 14.02 19.40
C PRO A 204 6.17 15.29 19.02
N GLY A 205 4.99 15.52 19.59
CA GLY A 205 4.13 16.67 19.26
C GLY A 205 2.80 16.31 18.59
N ASP A 206 2.36 15.06 18.65
CA ASP A 206 0.97 14.70 18.38
C ASP A 206 0.08 15.54 19.33
N GLY A 207 -0.57 16.58 18.79
CA GLY A 207 -1.55 17.36 19.53
C GLY A 207 -2.67 16.47 20.10
N ASP A 208 -3.58 17.02 20.91
CA ASP A 208 -4.66 16.26 21.56
C ASP A 208 -5.57 15.50 20.56
N LEU A 209 -5.14 14.30 20.13
CA LEU A 209 -5.87 13.42 19.22
C LEU A 209 -7.14 12.88 19.88
N ALA A 210 -7.14 12.72 21.20
CA ALA A 210 -8.34 12.37 21.94
C ALA A 210 -9.37 13.51 21.90
N GLY A 211 -8.92 14.76 22.04
CA GLY A 211 -9.75 15.95 21.85
C GLY A 211 -10.30 16.08 20.45
N LEU A 212 -9.48 15.81 19.43
CA LEU A 212 -9.94 15.74 18.04
C LEU A 212 -11.01 14.65 17.86
N GLY A 213 -10.79 13.46 18.43
CA GLY A 213 -11.76 12.36 18.41
C GLY A 213 -13.11 12.74 19.03
N ARG A 214 -13.08 13.42 20.19
CA ARG A 214 -14.29 13.95 20.85
C ARG A 214 -15.01 15.01 20.03
N GLU A 215 -14.28 15.89 19.35
CA GLU A 215 -14.88 16.91 18.48
C GLU A 215 -15.61 16.27 17.29
N VAL A 216 -14.99 15.29 16.64
CA VAL A 216 -15.59 14.56 15.50
C VAL A 216 -16.81 13.77 15.97
N ALA A 217 -16.70 13.02 17.07
CA ALA A 217 -17.82 12.27 17.65
C ALA A 217 -19.01 13.17 18.03
N LYS A 218 -18.75 14.32 18.66
CA LYS A 218 -19.79 15.29 19.02
C LYS A 218 -20.43 15.96 17.80
N GLY A 219 -19.67 16.12 16.72
CA GLY A 219 -20.15 16.71 15.47
C GLY A 219 -20.89 15.74 14.55
N ALA A 220 -20.92 14.44 14.87
CA ALA A 220 -21.61 13.43 14.07
C ALA A 220 -23.13 13.65 14.12
N PRO A 221 -23.80 13.89 12.97
CA PRO A 221 -25.25 14.02 12.94
C PRO A 221 -25.94 12.71 13.32
N ALA A 222 -27.05 12.80 14.06
CA ALA A 222 -27.91 11.65 14.31
C ALA A 222 -28.46 11.06 12.99
N GLY A 223 -28.60 9.73 12.94
CA GLY A 223 -29.08 9.00 11.77
C GLY A 223 -28.13 9.02 10.57
N ARG A 224 -26.85 9.34 10.78
CA ARG A 224 -25.81 9.32 9.74
C ARG A 224 -24.84 8.17 9.97
N LEU A 225 -24.62 7.37 8.93
CA LEU A 225 -23.67 6.26 8.95
C LEU A 225 -22.24 6.79 9.01
N LEU A 226 -21.43 6.28 9.94
CA LEU A 226 -20.01 6.61 10.05
C LEU A 226 -19.18 5.40 9.60
N LEU A 227 -18.41 5.58 8.53
CA LEU A 227 -17.39 4.62 8.11
C LEU A 227 -16.07 5.06 8.75
N LEU A 228 -15.62 4.33 9.75
CA LEU A 228 -14.41 4.63 10.52
C LEU A 228 -13.24 3.84 9.91
N GLY A 229 -12.36 4.53 9.20
CA GLY A 229 -11.17 3.93 8.61
C GLY A 229 -10.13 3.46 9.65
N PRO A 230 -9.11 2.70 9.24
CA PRO A 230 -8.15 2.11 10.15
C PRO A 230 -7.20 3.14 10.78
N GLY A 231 -6.61 2.76 11.92
CA GLY A 231 -5.49 3.45 12.54
C GLY A 231 -5.82 4.25 13.80
N ILE A 232 -4.75 4.58 14.54
CA ILE A 232 -4.81 5.17 15.89
C ILE A 232 -5.59 6.49 15.93
N THR A 233 -5.43 7.34 14.91
CA THR A 233 -6.12 8.63 14.86
C THR A 233 -7.63 8.46 14.82
N VAL A 234 -8.14 7.48 14.05
CA VAL A 234 -9.59 7.19 13.97
C VAL A 234 -10.05 6.41 15.20
N ALA A 235 -9.22 5.56 15.79
CA ALA A 235 -9.55 4.86 17.03
C ALA A 235 -9.90 5.81 18.20
N HIS A 236 -9.37 7.03 18.22
CA HIS A 236 -9.80 8.05 19.17
C HIS A 236 -11.24 8.54 18.94
N VAL A 237 -11.74 8.51 17.70
CA VAL A 237 -13.15 8.77 17.37
C VAL A 237 -14.02 7.63 17.90
N SER A 238 -13.65 6.38 17.63
CA SER A 238 -14.35 5.19 18.17
C SER A 238 -14.43 5.22 19.70
N ALA A 239 -13.32 5.52 20.36
CA ALA A 239 -13.27 5.65 21.82
C ALA A 239 -14.20 6.76 22.34
N ALA A 240 -14.29 7.89 21.63
CA ALA A 240 -15.19 8.98 22.00
C ALA A 240 -16.67 8.66 21.74
N LEU A 241 -16.97 7.80 20.76
CA LEU A 241 -18.30 7.25 20.49
C LEU A 241 -18.68 6.12 21.46
N GLY A 242 -17.73 5.60 22.25
CA GLY A 242 -17.96 4.49 23.17
C GLY A 242 -18.01 3.11 22.50
N VAL A 243 -17.47 2.99 21.28
CA VAL A 243 -17.49 1.75 20.49
C VAL A 243 -16.10 1.12 20.36
N PRO A 244 -16.00 -0.22 20.23
CA PRO A 244 -14.74 -0.88 19.93
C PRO A 244 -14.18 -0.44 18.57
N ALA A 245 -12.86 -0.50 18.42
CA ALA A 245 -12.17 -0.17 17.17
C ALA A 245 -11.38 -1.38 16.67
N THR A 246 -11.46 -1.62 15.37
CA THR A 246 -10.61 -2.57 14.64
C THR A 246 -9.41 -1.82 14.08
N PRO A 247 -8.19 -1.97 14.65
CA PRO A 247 -7.05 -1.13 14.27
C PRO A 247 -6.67 -1.19 12.79
N LEU A 248 -7.00 -2.32 12.17
CA LEU A 248 -6.63 -2.69 10.82
C LEU A 248 -7.82 -2.69 9.84
N GLY A 249 -9.04 -2.49 10.34
CA GLY A 249 -10.28 -2.63 9.57
C GLY A 249 -11.00 -1.31 9.34
N VAL A 250 -12.14 -1.42 8.66
CA VAL A 250 -13.12 -0.33 8.54
C VAL A 250 -14.34 -0.72 9.36
N ASP A 251 -14.63 0.03 10.41
CA ASP A 251 -15.82 -0.20 11.24
C ASP A 251 -16.96 0.71 10.79
N VAL A 252 -18.20 0.24 10.88
CA VAL A 252 -19.39 0.97 10.49
C VAL A 252 -20.27 1.20 11.72
N VAL A 253 -20.55 2.46 12.01
CA VAL A 253 -21.27 2.90 13.21
C VAL A 253 -22.48 3.74 12.82
N LEU A 254 -23.61 3.53 13.50
CA LEU A 254 -24.81 4.36 13.38
C LEU A 254 -25.33 4.66 14.79
N ASP A 255 -25.47 5.95 15.13
CA ASP A 255 -26.03 6.40 16.42
C ASP A 255 -25.39 5.76 17.67
N GLY A 256 -24.08 5.47 17.60
CA GLY A 256 -23.32 4.87 18.70
C GLY A 256 -23.33 3.34 18.73
N GLU A 257 -24.01 2.69 17.78
CA GLU A 257 -24.03 1.24 17.62
C GLU A 257 -23.15 0.79 16.45
N VAL A 258 -22.39 -0.29 16.64
CA VAL A 258 -21.57 -0.90 15.59
C VAL A 258 -22.46 -1.80 14.73
N LEU A 259 -22.68 -1.41 13.47
CA LEU A 259 -23.42 -2.22 12.50
C LEU A 259 -22.53 -3.28 11.84
N ALA A 260 -21.25 -2.98 11.65
CA ALA A 260 -20.26 -3.92 11.16
C ALA A 260 -18.87 -3.57 11.71
N ALA A 261 -18.12 -4.60 12.13
CA ALA A 261 -16.72 -4.48 12.50
C ALA A 261 -15.84 -5.15 11.43
N ASP A 262 -14.71 -4.54 11.08
CA ASP A 262 -13.79 -5.00 10.01
C ASP A 262 -14.51 -5.30 8.67
N ALA A 263 -15.38 -4.38 8.25
CA ALA A 263 -16.22 -4.54 7.07
C ALA A 263 -15.39 -4.63 5.78
N ASP A 264 -15.75 -5.57 4.91
CA ASP A 264 -15.26 -5.65 3.54
C ASP A 264 -16.03 -4.71 2.59
N GLU A 265 -15.52 -4.55 1.37
CA GLU A 265 -16.14 -3.66 0.36
C GLU A 265 -17.62 -3.97 0.12
N ALA A 266 -17.99 -5.26 0.01
CA ALA A 266 -19.36 -5.66 -0.24
C ALA A 266 -20.30 -5.27 0.90
N THR A 267 -19.84 -5.45 2.15
CA THR A 267 -20.58 -5.02 3.35
C THR A 267 -20.73 -3.50 3.39
N LEU A 268 -19.66 -2.75 3.07
CA LEU A 268 -19.70 -1.30 3.03
C LEU A 268 -20.72 -0.80 2.00
N LEU A 269 -20.71 -1.35 0.79
CA LEU A 269 -21.64 -0.96 -0.28
C LEU A 269 -23.10 -1.31 0.07
N ALA A 270 -23.35 -2.47 0.67
CA ALA A 270 -24.69 -2.86 1.12
C ALA A 270 -25.24 -1.88 2.16
N LEU A 271 -24.44 -1.54 3.18
CA LEU A 271 -24.84 -0.58 4.21
C LEU A 271 -25.02 0.83 3.65
N LEU A 272 -24.22 1.25 2.67
CA LEU A 272 -24.37 2.55 2.00
C LEU A 272 -25.63 2.61 1.12
N ALA A 273 -26.07 1.49 0.57
CA ALA A 273 -27.34 1.42 -0.17
C ALA A 273 -28.54 1.60 0.76
N ASP A 274 -28.52 0.99 1.94
CA ASP A 274 -29.58 1.11 2.95
C ASP A 274 -29.54 2.45 3.70
N HIS A 275 -28.34 3.05 3.83
CA HIS A 275 -28.10 4.30 4.55
C HIS A 275 -27.36 5.32 3.67
N PRO A 276 -28.06 6.06 2.80
CA PRO A 276 -27.44 6.95 1.82
C PRO A 276 -26.77 8.20 2.43
N ARG A 277 -27.01 8.48 3.71
CA ARG A 277 -26.34 9.56 4.45
C ARG A 277 -25.19 8.95 5.23
N ALA A 278 -23.98 9.10 4.69
CA ALA A 278 -22.77 8.59 5.31
C ALA A 278 -21.69 9.65 5.45
N THR A 279 -20.78 9.48 6.40
CA THR A 279 -19.51 10.19 6.50
C THR A 279 -18.38 9.19 6.63
N LEU A 280 -17.37 9.33 5.78
CA LEU A 280 -16.15 8.55 5.85
C LEU A 280 -15.10 9.30 6.66
N VAL A 281 -14.63 8.70 7.74
CA VAL A 281 -13.60 9.27 8.62
C VAL A 281 -12.28 8.56 8.37
N LEU A 282 -11.26 9.31 7.93
CA LEU A 282 -9.95 8.77 7.56
C LEU A 282 -8.82 9.38 8.37
N GLY A 283 -7.86 8.54 8.72
CA GLY A 283 -6.55 8.98 9.18
C GLY A 283 -5.57 9.14 8.02
N VAL A 284 -4.51 9.93 8.22
CA VAL A 284 -3.35 9.97 7.30
C VAL A 284 -2.26 9.00 7.75
N VAL A 285 -1.74 8.21 6.80
CA VAL A 285 -0.55 7.36 7.00
C VAL A 285 0.69 8.27 7.09
N GLY A 286 1.36 8.24 8.25
CA GLY A 286 2.50 9.12 8.57
C GLY A 286 3.69 8.93 7.63
N GLY A 287 4.48 9.99 7.42
CA GLY A 287 5.69 10.02 6.59
C GLY A 287 5.46 10.06 5.07
N GLN A 288 4.36 9.49 4.57
CA GLN A 288 4.13 9.35 3.13
C GLN A 288 2.90 10.10 2.61
N GLY A 289 1.95 10.41 3.48
CA GLY A 289 0.74 11.14 3.12
C GLY A 289 -0.35 10.29 2.46
N PHE A 290 -0.27 8.96 2.48
CA PHE A 290 -1.36 8.14 1.95
C PHE A 290 -2.64 8.33 2.77
N LEU A 291 -3.73 8.62 2.05
CA LEU A 291 -5.08 8.71 2.57
C LEU A 291 -5.87 7.42 2.27
N LEU A 292 -5.69 6.88 1.06
CA LEU A 292 -6.44 5.72 0.55
C LEU A 292 -5.52 4.78 -0.23
N GLY A 293 -5.89 3.50 -0.25
CA GLY A 293 -5.19 2.45 -0.98
C GLY A 293 -4.05 1.77 -0.22
N ARG A 294 -3.76 2.22 1.01
CA ARG A 294 -2.72 1.67 1.88
C ARG A 294 -3.30 1.32 3.23
N GLY A 295 -3.68 0.07 3.36
CA GLY A 295 -4.23 -0.53 4.58
C GLY A 295 -5.74 -0.37 4.74
N ASN A 296 -6.40 0.22 3.75
CA ASN A 296 -7.83 0.50 3.71
C ASN A 296 -8.43 0.25 2.31
N GLN A 297 -7.98 -0.82 1.62
CA GLN A 297 -8.44 -1.16 0.27
C GLN A 297 -9.93 -1.52 0.17
N GLN A 298 -10.61 -1.77 1.29
CA GLN A 298 -12.07 -1.93 1.36
C GLN A 298 -12.80 -0.65 0.90
N ILE A 299 -12.14 0.50 0.98
CA ILE A 299 -12.66 1.80 0.55
C ILE A 299 -12.29 2.00 -0.93
N SER A 300 -13.07 1.39 -1.82
CA SER A 300 -12.91 1.47 -3.27
C SER A 300 -13.47 2.76 -3.87
N ALA A 301 -13.30 2.95 -5.18
CA ALA A 301 -13.94 4.06 -5.89
C ALA A 301 -15.47 4.03 -5.78
N ASP A 302 -16.09 2.86 -5.77
CA ASP A 302 -17.54 2.72 -5.64
C ASP A 302 -18.02 3.13 -4.24
N VAL A 303 -17.28 2.74 -3.19
CA VAL A 303 -17.55 3.20 -1.81
C VAL A 303 -17.40 4.71 -1.71
N LEU A 304 -16.35 5.29 -2.30
CA LEU A 304 -16.13 6.74 -2.30
C LEU A 304 -17.22 7.50 -3.08
N ALA A 305 -17.69 6.93 -4.20
CA ALA A 305 -18.77 7.50 -4.98
C ALA A 305 -20.10 7.48 -4.20
N ALA A 306 -20.38 6.38 -3.50
CA ALA A 306 -21.57 6.24 -2.65
C ALA A 306 -21.55 7.19 -1.43
N VAL A 307 -20.38 7.41 -0.82
CA VAL A 307 -20.23 8.39 0.28
C VAL A 307 -20.29 9.83 -0.24
N GLY A 308 -19.67 10.11 -1.39
CA GLY A 308 -19.53 11.45 -1.95
C GLY A 308 -18.35 12.25 -1.35
N PRO A 309 -17.67 13.08 -2.16
CA PRO A 309 -16.41 13.72 -1.77
C PRO A 309 -16.55 14.77 -0.65
N ASP A 310 -17.72 15.39 -0.51
CA ASP A 310 -18.00 16.38 0.54
C ASP A 310 -18.22 15.75 1.93
N ASN A 311 -18.35 14.42 1.98
CA ASN A 311 -18.64 13.69 3.21
C ASN A 311 -17.41 12.95 3.77
N ILE A 312 -16.21 13.43 3.44
CA ILE A 312 -14.95 12.81 3.86
C ILE A 312 -14.27 13.69 4.90
N GLU A 313 -14.11 13.16 6.10
CA GLU A 313 -13.50 13.82 7.24
C GLU A 313 -12.07 13.27 7.42
N ILE A 314 -11.06 14.12 7.21
CA ILE A 314 -9.65 13.72 7.24
C ILE A 314 -8.98 14.21 8.52
N LEU A 315 -8.40 13.27 9.28
CA LEU A 315 -7.77 13.50 10.56
C LEU A 315 -6.26 13.20 10.49
N ALA A 316 -5.44 14.12 10.96
CA ALA A 316 -4.01 13.89 11.05
C ALA A 316 -3.37 14.69 12.18
N ALA A 317 -2.44 14.09 12.92
CA ALA A 317 -1.63 14.85 13.86
C ALA A 317 -0.78 15.91 13.12
N PRO A 318 -0.51 17.09 13.71
CA PRO A 318 0.28 18.14 13.07
C PRO A 318 1.66 17.67 12.61
N GLY A 319 2.33 16.83 13.42
CA GLY A 319 3.64 16.24 13.08
C GLY A 319 3.59 15.39 11.81
N LYS A 320 2.52 14.62 11.59
CA LYS A 320 2.35 13.82 10.35
C LYS A 320 2.23 14.69 9.12
N ILE A 321 1.60 15.86 9.24
CA ILE A 321 1.46 16.80 8.12
C ILE A 321 2.78 17.52 7.85
N ALA A 322 3.47 17.96 8.90
CA ALA A 322 4.75 18.64 8.79
C ALA A 322 5.85 17.75 8.16
N ALA A 323 5.75 16.43 8.32
CA ALA A 323 6.69 15.47 7.75
C ALA A 323 6.45 15.13 6.27
N LEU A 324 5.37 15.64 5.65
CA LEU A 324 5.05 15.31 4.25
C LEU A 324 5.97 16.06 3.28
N ASP A 325 6.67 15.32 2.43
CA ASP A 325 7.44 15.87 1.31
C ASP A 325 7.18 15.10 -0.01
N PRO A 326 6.54 15.71 -1.02
CA PRO A 326 5.88 17.01 -0.97
C PRO A 326 4.66 17.01 -0.02
N PRO A 327 4.17 18.20 0.41
CA PRO A 327 3.04 18.32 1.34
C PRO A 327 1.70 18.05 0.65
N VAL A 328 1.49 16.81 0.21
CA VAL A 328 0.29 16.33 -0.48
C VAL A 328 -0.20 15.04 0.14
N LEU A 329 -1.51 14.82 0.10
CA LEU A 329 -2.13 13.54 0.42
C LEU A 329 -2.22 12.68 -0.84
N ARG A 330 -2.03 11.38 -0.71
CA ARG A 330 -1.91 10.44 -1.82
C ARG A 330 -3.03 9.40 -1.80
N VAL A 331 -3.53 9.08 -2.98
CA VAL A 331 -4.57 8.06 -3.19
C VAL A 331 -4.05 7.00 -4.15
N ASP A 332 -4.18 5.72 -3.78
CA ASP A 332 -3.73 4.56 -4.56
C ASP A 332 -4.84 3.51 -4.70
N LEU A 333 -5.89 3.84 -5.46
CA LEU A 333 -7.04 2.94 -5.73
C LEU A 333 -6.78 1.97 -6.91
N GLY A 334 -5.53 1.81 -7.35
CA GLY A 334 -5.22 0.99 -8.52
C GLY A 334 -5.67 1.67 -9.83
N ASP A 335 -6.45 0.96 -10.65
CA ASP A 335 -6.87 1.39 -11.99
C ASP A 335 -8.19 2.13 -12.04
N GLU A 336 -8.84 2.32 -10.89
CA GLU A 336 -10.08 3.10 -10.76
C GLU A 336 -9.82 4.63 -10.87
N ARG A 337 -8.71 5.01 -11.53
CA ARG A 337 -8.20 6.39 -11.67
C ARG A 337 -9.19 7.34 -12.32
N ALA A 338 -10.02 6.85 -13.23
CA ALA A 338 -10.97 7.66 -13.97
C ALA A 338 -12.11 8.23 -13.10
N ALA A 339 -12.26 7.74 -11.86
CA ALA A 339 -13.39 8.08 -11.00
C ALA A 339 -12.98 8.53 -9.59
N VAL A 340 -11.76 9.06 -9.37
CA VAL A 340 -11.31 9.47 -8.02
C VAL A 340 -12.03 10.77 -7.61
N PRO A 341 -13.15 10.72 -6.86
CA PRO A 341 -13.97 11.91 -6.55
C PRO A 341 -13.23 12.82 -5.55
N VAL A 342 -12.18 12.29 -4.93
CA VAL A 342 -11.41 12.88 -3.83
C VAL A 342 -10.20 13.68 -4.27
N ALA A 343 -9.87 13.75 -5.56
CA ALA A 343 -8.77 14.61 -5.99
C ALA A 343 -9.12 16.10 -5.79
N GLY A 344 -8.17 16.91 -5.34
CA GLY A 344 -8.40 18.33 -5.08
C GLY A 344 -7.94 18.77 -3.70
N TYR A 345 -8.46 19.89 -3.20
CA TYR A 345 -8.08 20.43 -1.89
C TYR A 345 -9.09 20.02 -0.84
N HIS A 346 -8.60 19.43 0.24
CA HIS A 346 -9.41 18.93 1.35
C HIS A 346 -8.99 19.57 2.65
N ARG A 347 -9.97 19.80 3.52
CA ARG A 347 -9.71 20.19 4.90
C ARG A 347 -9.21 18.97 5.68
N VAL A 348 -8.11 19.15 6.40
CA VAL A 348 -7.53 18.16 7.30
C VAL A 348 -7.56 18.72 8.71
N ARG A 349 -8.29 18.08 9.62
CA ARG A 349 -8.29 18.48 11.02
C ARG A 349 -7.03 17.99 11.72
N THR A 350 -6.37 18.93 12.39
CA THR A 350 -5.07 18.71 13.04
C THR A 350 -5.12 18.86 14.56
N GLY A 351 -6.28 19.18 15.11
CA GLY A 351 -6.56 19.26 16.53
C GLY A 351 -7.89 19.97 16.76
N GLN A 352 -8.26 20.12 18.03
CA GLN A 352 -9.53 20.76 18.38
C GLN A 352 -9.61 22.19 17.80
N GLY A 353 -10.63 22.49 17.00
CA GLY A 353 -10.83 23.77 16.31
C GLY A 353 -9.73 24.16 15.31
N ARG A 354 -8.80 23.25 14.98
CA ARG A 354 -7.65 23.51 14.10
C ARG A 354 -7.71 22.62 12.87
N SER A 355 -7.52 23.24 11.71
CA SER A 355 -7.42 22.54 10.45
C SER A 355 -6.40 23.19 9.52
N THR A 356 -5.94 22.43 8.55
CA THR A 356 -5.17 22.91 7.41
C THR A 356 -5.82 22.41 6.13
N VAL A 357 -5.38 22.93 4.99
CA VAL A 357 -5.84 22.48 3.67
C VAL A 357 -4.69 21.78 2.97
N LEU A 358 -4.91 20.55 2.52
CA LEU A 358 -3.94 19.79 1.75
C LEU A 358 -4.51 19.37 0.41
N ARG A 359 -3.65 19.29 -0.59
CA ARG A 359 -4.01 18.75 -1.89
C ARG A 359 -3.94 17.23 -1.85
N VAL A 360 -5.02 16.57 -2.24
CA VAL A 360 -5.10 15.14 -2.51
C VAL A 360 -4.76 14.89 -3.99
N VAL A 361 -3.82 14.00 -4.23
CA VAL A 361 -3.35 13.60 -5.57
C VAL A 361 -3.49 12.09 -5.76
N ALA A 362 -3.97 11.67 -6.93
CA ALA A 362 -3.92 10.27 -7.33
C ALA A 362 -2.50 9.88 -7.75
N GLN A 363 -2.05 8.69 -7.38
CA GLN A 363 -0.79 8.12 -7.88
C GLN A 363 -0.94 7.88 -9.39
N GLN A 364 -0.10 8.55 -10.20
CA GLN A 364 0.06 8.33 -11.63
C GLN A 364 0.96 7.15 -11.93
#